data_AF-A0A7K2Q7E1-F1
#
_entry.id   AF-A0A7K2Q7E1-F1
#
_cell.length_a   1.000
_cell.length_b   1.000
_cell.length_c   1.000
_cell.angle_alpha   90.00
_cell.angle_beta   90.00
_cell.angle_gamma   90.00
#
_symmetry.space_group_name_H-M   'P 1'
#
loop_
_entity.id
_entity.type
_entity.pdbx_description
1 polymer ?
#
loop_
_entity_poly.entity_id
_entity_poly.type
_entity_poly.pdbx_seq_one_letter_code
_entity_poly.pdbx_strand_id
1 'polypeptide(L)'
;MSLSHSAPLHLAVSLDGAGRHPAAWREPGARPAELFTARYWAGLVAEAEAGLLDFVAFEDGLALQSSSPAGHDERTDRVRGRLDAVLTAARVAPLTRRIGLVGAVTATHTEPFHVSKAV
;
A
#
# COMPACT_ATOMS: atom_id res chain seq x y z
N MET A 1 8.91 8.63 -43.27
CA MET A 1 9.40 8.79 -41.89
C MET A 1 8.48 7.99 -40.99
N SER A 2 8.97 6.87 -40.44
CA SER A 2 8.19 6.04 -39.52
C SER A 2 8.15 6.76 -38.17
N LEU A 3 6.97 7.16 -37.70
CA LEU A 3 6.77 7.65 -36.35
C LEU A 3 6.95 6.46 -35.41
N SER A 4 8.11 6.37 -34.76
CA SER A 4 8.31 5.46 -33.64
C SER A 4 7.28 5.80 -32.57
N HIS A 5 6.25 4.98 -32.44
CA HIS A 5 5.34 5.09 -31.31
C HIS A 5 6.15 4.76 -30.05
N SER A 6 6.34 5.77 -29.20
CA SER A 6 6.88 5.53 -27.86
C SER A 6 5.89 4.61 -27.13
N ALA A 7 6.41 3.57 -26.48
CA ALA A 7 5.57 2.69 -25.67
C ALA A 7 4.86 3.54 -24.59
N PRO A 8 3.58 3.26 -24.27
CA PRO A 8 2.86 4.00 -23.23
C PRO A 8 3.61 3.91 -21.90
N LEU A 9 3.78 5.06 -21.24
CA LEU A 9 4.35 5.12 -19.89
C LEU A 9 3.27 4.75 -18.88
N HIS A 10 3.54 3.75 -18.04
CA HIS A 10 2.68 3.40 -16.92
C HIS A 10 3.21 4.03 -15.63
N LEU A 11 2.31 4.61 -14.83
CA LEU A 11 2.61 5.25 -13.56
C LEU A 11 1.87 4.53 -12.43
N ALA A 12 2.60 4.24 -11.36
CA ALA A 12 2.09 3.60 -10.17
C ALA A 12 2.60 4.27 -8.90
N VAL A 13 1.85 4.10 -7.80
CA VAL A 13 2.24 4.57 -6.47
C VAL A 13 2.21 3.44 -5.45
N SER A 14 3.27 3.31 -4.65
CA SER A 14 3.32 2.41 -3.50
C SER A 14 2.83 3.17 -2.26
N LEU A 15 1.77 2.65 -1.64
CA LEU A 15 1.12 3.21 -0.45
C LEU A 15 1.53 2.40 0.79
N ASP A 16 2.08 3.07 1.81
CA ASP A 16 2.50 2.45 3.07
C ASP A 16 2.34 3.44 4.23
N GLY A 17 1.40 3.15 5.14
CA GLY A 17 1.10 3.99 6.30
C GLY A 17 0.90 5.47 5.94
N ALA A 18 1.63 6.35 6.62
CA ALA A 18 1.65 7.79 6.34
C ALA A 18 2.69 8.20 5.26
N GLY A 19 3.38 7.24 4.65
CA GLY A 19 4.51 7.44 3.74
C GLY A 19 5.75 6.63 4.16
N ARG A 20 6.64 6.35 3.20
CA ARG A 20 7.83 5.49 3.39
C ARG A 20 8.88 6.08 4.34
N HIS A 21 8.90 7.40 4.51
CA HIS A 21 9.83 8.02 5.46
C HIS A 21 9.34 7.77 6.91
N PRO A 22 10.21 7.33 7.84
CA PRO A 22 9.79 6.99 9.22
C PRO A 22 9.10 8.13 9.98
N ALA A 23 9.33 9.38 9.58
CA ALA A 23 8.71 10.57 10.16
C ALA A 23 7.60 11.19 9.30
N ALA A 24 7.18 10.57 8.19
CA ALA A 24 6.14 11.12 7.29
C ALA A 24 4.82 11.42 8.01
N TRP A 25 4.52 10.69 9.09
CA TRP A 25 3.37 10.91 9.95
C TRP A 25 3.33 12.28 10.65
N ARG A 26 4.47 12.98 10.71
CA ARG A 26 4.60 14.32 11.32
C ARG A 26 4.34 15.46 10.35
N GLU A 27 4.20 15.18 9.06
CA GLU A 27 3.92 16.23 8.08
C GLU A 27 2.61 16.94 8.41
N PRO A 28 2.49 18.27 8.24
CA PRO A 28 1.29 19.01 8.62
C PRO A 28 -0.02 18.49 8.00
N GLY A 29 0.06 17.88 6.81
CA GLY A 29 -1.08 17.28 6.11
C GLY A 29 -1.29 15.77 6.37
N ALA A 30 -0.42 15.13 7.16
CA ALA A 30 -0.55 13.72 7.45
C ALA A 30 -1.78 13.44 8.33
N ARG A 31 -2.37 12.25 8.14
CA ARG A 31 -3.56 11.80 8.89
C ARG A 31 -3.25 10.52 9.70
N PRO A 32 -2.31 10.56 10.66
CA PRO A 32 -1.83 9.36 11.35
C PRO A 32 -2.91 8.62 12.14
N ALA A 33 -3.94 9.32 12.63
CA ALA A 33 -5.05 8.70 13.34
C ALA A 33 -5.99 7.87 12.43
N GLU A 34 -5.89 8.04 11.11
CA GLU A 34 -6.80 7.40 10.15
C GLU A 34 -6.19 6.17 9.46
N LEU A 35 -4.89 5.88 9.70
CA LEU A 35 -4.12 4.86 8.96
C LEU A 35 -4.75 3.46 9.00
N PHE A 36 -5.49 3.13 10.06
CA PHE A 36 -6.18 1.84 10.22
C PHE A 36 -7.67 1.90 9.89
N THR A 37 -8.10 2.90 9.12
CA THR A 37 -9.49 3.06 8.70
C THR A 37 -9.64 2.81 7.20
N ALA A 38 -10.74 2.18 6.80
CA ALA A 38 -11.03 1.97 5.38
C ALA A 38 -11.12 3.28 4.59
N ARG A 39 -11.62 4.36 5.23
CA ARG A 39 -11.79 5.68 4.61
C ARG A 39 -10.46 6.30 4.18
N TYR A 40 -9.39 6.11 4.96
CA TYR A 40 -8.06 6.63 4.62
C TYR A 40 -7.56 6.04 3.31
N TRP A 41 -7.56 4.71 3.20
CA TRP A 41 -7.10 3.99 2.01
C TRP A 41 -8.01 4.23 0.81
N ALA A 42 -9.33 4.22 0.98
CA ALA A 42 -10.26 4.56 -0.10
C ALA A 42 -10.01 5.98 -0.65
N GLY A 43 -9.69 6.95 0.22
CA GLY A 43 -9.35 8.31 -0.19
C GLY A 43 -8.07 8.40 -1.02
N LEU A 44 -6.98 7.72 -0.59
CA LEU A 44 -5.72 7.70 -1.32
C LEU A 44 -5.86 7.05 -2.70
N VAL A 45 -6.63 5.96 -2.79
CA VAL A 45 -6.87 5.25 -4.05
C VAL A 45 -7.75 6.09 -4.99
N ALA A 46 -8.77 6.76 -4.46
CA ALA A 46 -9.59 7.68 -5.24
C ALA A 46 -8.77 8.87 -5.79
N GLU A 47 -7.82 9.39 -5.00
CA GLU A 47 -6.89 10.42 -5.43
C GLU A 47 -5.96 9.93 -6.55
N ALA A 48 -5.39 8.73 -6.41
CA ALA A 48 -4.55 8.12 -7.44
C ALA A 48 -5.35 7.86 -8.75
N GLU A 49 -6.59 7.38 -8.65
CA GLU A 49 -7.46 7.15 -9.80
C GLU A 49 -7.86 8.46 -10.50
N ALA A 50 -8.13 9.52 -9.74
CA ALA A 50 -8.37 10.85 -10.29
C ALA A 50 -7.12 11.42 -10.97
N GLY A 51 -5.94 11.08 -10.47
CA GLY A 51 -4.63 11.42 -11.04
C GLY A 51 -4.22 10.58 -12.25
N LEU A 52 -5.06 9.66 -12.73
CA LEU A 52 -4.82 8.80 -13.90
C LEU A 52 -3.64 7.82 -13.74
N LEU A 53 -3.30 7.44 -12.50
CA LEU A 53 -2.33 6.36 -12.27
C LEU A 53 -2.93 5.03 -12.74
N ASP A 54 -2.07 4.17 -13.28
CA ASP A 54 -2.46 2.84 -13.74
C ASP A 54 -2.66 1.89 -12.56
N PHE A 55 -1.83 2.00 -11.52
CA PHE A 55 -1.85 1.10 -10.37
C PHE A 55 -1.56 1.80 -9.04
N VAL A 56 -2.17 1.29 -7.97
CA VAL A 56 -1.67 1.46 -6.60
C VAL A 56 -1.12 0.13 -6.11
N ALA A 57 -0.04 0.17 -5.36
CA ALA A 57 0.52 -0.98 -4.66
C ALA A 57 0.37 -0.82 -3.15
N PHE A 58 -0.05 -1.88 -2.47
CA PHE A 58 -0.12 -1.97 -1.01
C PHE A 58 1.01 -2.87 -0.51
N GLU A 59 1.85 -2.33 0.36
CA GLU A 59 2.95 -3.07 0.97
C GLU A 59 2.44 -4.01 2.08
N ASP A 60 3.10 -5.16 2.25
CA ASP A 60 2.84 -6.10 3.33
C ASP A 60 4.14 -6.67 3.91
N GLY A 61 4.06 -7.35 5.04
CA GLY A 61 5.17 -8.08 5.63
C GLY A 61 4.79 -8.80 6.92
N LEU A 62 5.39 -9.97 7.14
CA LEU A 62 5.20 -10.78 8.35
C LEU A 62 6.07 -10.31 9.53
N ALA A 63 7.13 -9.55 9.27
CA ALA A 63 8.04 -9.09 10.31
C ALA A 63 7.37 -8.03 11.19
N LEU A 64 7.63 -8.10 12.49
CA LEU A 64 7.29 -7.00 13.40
C LEU A 64 7.96 -5.72 12.89
N GLN A 65 7.17 -4.64 12.78
CA GLN A 65 7.70 -3.31 12.51
C GLN A 65 8.47 -2.87 13.77
N SER A 66 9.76 -3.22 13.85
CA SER A 66 10.69 -2.90 14.92
C SER A 66 12.00 -2.33 14.35
N SER A 67 12.70 -1.54 15.15
CA SER A 67 14.07 -1.07 14.89
C SER A 67 15.12 -1.93 15.59
N SER A 68 14.72 -2.84 16.46
CA SER A 68 15.60 -3.85 17.06
C SER A 68 15.62 -5.12 16.20
N PRO A 69 16.81 -5.63 15.82
CA PRO A 69 16.93 -6.92 15.14
C PRO A 69 16.45 -8.10 15.98
N ALA A 70 16.40 -7.95 17.31
CA ALA A 70 16.12 -9.01 18.28
C ALA A 70 14.65 -9.03 18.77
N GLY A 71 13.76 -8.25 18.17
CA GLY A 71 12.32 -8.26 18.50
C GLY A 71 11.76 -6.88 18.81
N HIS A 72 10.73 -6.83 19.65
CA HIS A 72 9.99 -5.61 20.01
C HIS A 72 10.91 -4.48 20.50
N ASP A 73 10.52 -3.23 20.23
CA ASP A 73 11.13 -2.04 20.81
C ASP A 73 10.03 -1.12 21.36
N GLU A 74 10.41 -0.16 22.21
CA GLU A 74 9.49 0.80 22.84
C GLU A 74 9.41 2.14 22.09
N ARG A 75 9.88 2.21 20.85
CA ARG A 75 9.87 3.48 20.12
C ARG A 75 8.45 3.86 19.71
N THR A 76 8.08 5.06 20.11
CA THR A 76 6.80 5.71 19.77
C THR A 76 6.94 6.78 18.68
N ASP A 77 8.16 6.99 18.16
CA ASP A 77 8.50 8.07 17.24
C ASP A 77 8.36 7.68 15.75
N ARG A 78 7.82 6.48 15.49
CA ARG A 78 7.50 5.89 14.18
C ARG A 78 6.11 5.27 14.21
N VAL A 79 5.43 5.26 13.08
CA VAL A 79 4.18 4.50 12.92
C VAL A 79 4.46 3.02 13.07
N ARG A 80 3.64 2.35 13.88
CA ARG A 80 3.62 0.91 14.10
C ARG A 80 2.25 0.36 13.72
N GLY A 81 2.21 -0.88 13.25
CA GLY A 81 1.03 -1.51 12.69
C GLY A 81 0.95 -1.34 11.17
N ARG A 82 0.40 -2.35 10.51
CA ARG A 82 0.13 -2.40 9.08
C ARG A 82 -1.15 -3.21 8.85
N LEU A 83 -1.96 -2.80 7.88
CA LEU A 83 -3.09 -3.61 7.42
C LEU A 83 -2.60 -4.61 6.39
N ASP A 84 -3.23 -5.80 6.35
CA ASP A 84 -3.00 -6.77 5.30
C ASP A 84 -3.28 -6.15 3.91
N ALA A 85 -2.35 -6.34 2.98
CA ALA A 85 -2.39 -5.66 1.69
C ALA A 85 -3.54 -6.16 0.81
N VAL A 86 -3.79 -7.48 0.81
CA VAL A 86 -4.85 -8.10 -0.02
C VAL A 86 -6.22 -7.73 0.53
N LEU A 87 -6.40 -7.75 1.85
CA LEU A 87 -7.65 -7.33 2.49
C LEU A 87 -7.90 -5.83 2.31
N THR A 88 -6.85 -5.00 2.33
CA THR A 88 -6.97 -3.57 2.03
C THR A 88 -7.41 -3.36 0.58
N ALA A 89 -6.77 -4.04 -0.38
CA ALA A 89 -7.15 -4.00 -1.79
C ALA A 89 -8.60 -4.46 -1.99
N ALA A 90 -9.00 -5.60 -1.42
CA ALA A 90 -10.36 -6.12 -1.49
C ALA A 90 -11.39 -5.15 -0.90
N ARG A 91 -11.04 -4.43 0.17
CA ARG A 91 -11.92 -3.44 0.80
C ARG A 91 -12.20 -2.24 -0.09
N VAL A 92 -11.22 -1.78 -0.87
CA VAL A 92 -11.32 -0.59 -1.73
C VAL A 92 -11.76 -0.90 -3.15
N ALA A 93 -11.57 -2.13 -3.64
CA ALA A 93 -11.89 -2.53 -5.02
C ALA A 93 -13.31 -2.16 -5.50
N PRO A 94 -14.39 -2.31 -4.69
CA PRO A 94 -15.73 -1.92 -5.13
C PRO A 94 -15.93 -0.40 -5.29
N LEU A 95 -14.97 0.43 -4.86
CA LEU A 95 -15.05 1.88 -4.88
C LEU A 95 -14.28 2.50 -6.07
N THR A 96 -13.55 1.69 -6.83
CA THR A 96 -12.77 2.14 -7.99
C THR A 96 -13.43 1.74 -9.30
N ARG A 97 -12.97 2.30 -10.43
CA ARG A 97 -13.51 2.01 -11.76
C ARG A 97 -12.48 1.53 -12.78
N ARG A 98 -11.23 2.00 -12.67
CA ARG A 98 -10.18 1.84 -13.69
C ARG A 98 -8.81 1.56 -13.10
N ILE A 99 -8.49 2.10 -11.93
CA ILE A 99 -7.16 1.91 -11.34
C ILE A 99 -6.96 0.46 -10.91
N GLY A 100 -5.80 -0.11 -11.26
CA GLY A 100 -5.41 -1.45 -10.81
C GLY A 100 -4.94 -1.44 -9.35
N LEU A 101 -5.20 -2.54 -8.65
CA LEU A 101 -4.85 -2.70 -7.23
C LEU A 101 -3.87 -3.87 -7.09
N VAL A 102 -2.68 -3.60 -6.56
CA VAL A 102 -1.61 -4.59 -6.41
C VAL A 102 -1.29 -4.79 -4.93
N GLY A 103 -1.72 -5.90 -4.35
CA GLY A 103 -1.37 -6.26 -2.98
C GLY A 103 -0.10 -7.11 -2.94
N ALA A 104 0.87 -6.75 -2.07
CA ALA A 104 1.99 -7.64 -1.77
C ALA A 104 1.52 -8.89 -1.02
N VAL A 105 2.08 -10.05 -1.35
CA VAL A 105 1.79 -11.32 -0.66
C VAL A 105 3.09 -12.01 -0.28
N THR A 106 3.16 -12.54 0.94
CA THR A 106 4.36 -13.23 1.43
C THR A 106 4.33 -14.72 1.06
N ALA A 107 5.08 -15.13 0.04
CA ALA A 107 5.12 -16.53 -0.41
C ALA A 107 6.08 -17.43 0.39
N THR A 108 6.95 -16.87 1.25
CA THR A 108 7.95 -17.64 2.00
C THR A 108 7.35 -18.50 3.11
N HIS A 109 6.21 -18.08 3.66
CA HIS A 109 5.55 -18.76 4.79
C HIS A 109 4.06 -19.04 4.53
N THR A 110 3.50 -18.58 3.40
CA THR A 110 2.11 -18.84 3.00
C THR A 110 2.10 -19.86 1.87
N GLU A 111 1.38 -20.97 2.07
CA GLU A 111 1.27 -22.01 1.06
C GLU A 111 0.64 -21.48 -0.24
N PRO A 112 1.08 -21.93 -1.43
CA PRO A 112 0.59 -21.42 -2.71
C PRO A 112 -0.93 -21.51 -2.90
N PHE A 113 -1.58 -22.53 -2.35
CA PHE A 113 -3.03 -22.66 -2.40
C PHE A 113 -3.73 -21.50 -1.66
N HIS A 114 -3.23 -21.11 -0.48
CA HIS A 114 -3.78 -19.99 0.27
C HIS A 114 -3.59 -18.67 -0.45
N VAL A 115 -2.40 -18.44 -1.06
CA VAL A 115 -2.16 -17.27 -1.92
C VAL A 115 -3.17 -17.23 -3.08
N SER A 116 -3.34 -18.36 -3.78
CA SER A 116 -4.25 -18.45 -4.93
C SER A 116 -5.72 -18.27 -4.58
N LYS A 117 -6.12 -18.48 -3.33
CA LYS A 117 -7.49 -18.28 -2.87
C LYS A 117 -7.74 -16.88 -2.30
N ALA A 118 -6.68 -16.16 -1.93
CA ALA A 118 -6.76 -14.80 -1.39
C ALA A 118 -6.81 -13.74 -2.50
N VAL A 119 -6.17 -14.00 -3.64
CA VAL A 119 -6.10 -13.13 -4.84
C VAL A 119 -7.02 -13.67 -5.93
#